data_AF-A0A9D9RC81-F1
#
_entry.id   AF-A0A9D9RC81-F1
#
_cell.length_a   1.000
_cell.length_b   1.000
_cell.length_c   1.000
_cell.angle_alpha   90.00
_cell.angle_beta   90.00
_cell.angle_gamma   90.00
#
_symmetry.space_group_name_H-M   'P 1'
#
loop_
_entity.id
_entity.type
_entity.pdbx_description
1 polymer ?
#
loop_
_entity_poly.entity_id
_entity_poly.type
_entity_poly.pdbx_seq_one_letter_code
_entity_poly.pdbx_strand_id
1 'polypeptide(L)'
;MPYENIKSVDPKVYGAIMQELSRQQTKLELIASENFVSQAVLDAVGSVLTNKYAEGYPGRRYYGGCEYVDVVEHLAIVRLKELFGAEHANVQPHSGASANLAVYFAMLN
;
A
#
# COMPACT_ATOMS: atom_id res chain seq x y z
N MET A 1 -17.71 7.11 -14.57
CA MET A 1 -16.37 6.80 -15.10
C MET A 1 -15.41 6.69 -13.91
N PRO A 2 -14.28 5.97 -14.00
CA PRO A 2 -13.29 6.02 -12.92
C PRO A 2 -12.88 7.49 -12.66
N TYR A 3 -12.59 7.82 -11.41
CA TYR A 3 -12.07 9.13 -10.98
C TYR A 3 -13.00 10.35 -11.16
N GLU A 4 -14.32 10.19 -11.17
CA GLU A 4 -15.26 11.33 -11.36
C GLU A 4 -15.11 12.44 -10.30
N ASN A 5 -14.90 12.06 -9.02
CA ASN A 5 -14.68 13.02 -7.94
C ASN A 5 -13.42 13.87 -8.19
N ILE A 6 -12.35 13.26 -8.72
CA ILE A 6 -11.12 13.96 -9.07
C ILE A 6 -11.41 14.91 -10.24
N LYS A 7 -12.12 14.45 -11.27
CA LYS A 7 -12.49 15.28 -12.42
C LYS A 7 -13.27 16.53 -12.01
N SER A 8 -14.20 16.42 -11.05
CA SER A 8 -14.99 17.55 -10.60
C SER A 8 -14.20 18.56 -9.78
N VAL A 9 -13.21 18.11 -9.01
CA VAL A 9 -12.42 18.97 -8.10
C VAL A 9 -11.16 19.50 -8.77
N ASP A 10 -10.46 18.65 -9.51
CA ASP A 10 -9.21 18.94 -10.22
C ASP A 10 -9.19 18.28 -11.61
N PRO A 11 -9.77 18.96 -12.64
CA PRO A 11 -9.76 18.47 -14.01
C PRO A 11 -8.35 18.28 -14.60
N LYS A 12 -7.34 19.00 -14.10
CA LYS A 12 -5.96 18.90 -14.61
C LYS A 12 -5.31 17.61 -14.14
N VAL A 13 -5.46 17.27 -12.86
CA VAL A 13 -4.98 16.00 -12.31
C VAL A 13 -5.72 14.83 -12.96
N TYR A 14 -7.05 14.92 -13.12
CA TYR A 14 -7.81 13.92 -13.88
C TYR A 14 -7.26 13.74 -15.30
N GLY A 15 -6.99 14.83 -16.01
CA GLY A 15 -6.41 14.78 -17.35
C GLY A 15 -5.05 14.08 -17.41
N ALA A 16 -4.19 14.31 -16.41
CA ALA A 16 -2.90 13.64 -16.30
C ALA A 16 -3.04 12.14 -16.00
N ILE A 17 -3.94 11.74 -15.09
CA ILE A 17 -4.24 10.33 -14.79
C ILE A 17 -4.68 9.59 -16.04
N MET A 18 -5.59 10.17 -16.83
CA MET A 18 -6.08 9.54 -18.06
C MET A 18 -5.00 9.41 -19.14
N GLN A 19 -4.10 10.39 -19.25
CA GLN A 19 -2.95 10.32 -20.15
C GLN A 19 -1.96 9.22 -19.72
N GLU A 20 -1.70 9.07 -18.42
CA GLU A 20 -0.83 8.00 -17.91
C GLU A 20 -1.47 6.62 -18.11
N LEU A 21 -2.77 6.47 -17.88
CA LEU A 21 -3.49 5.23 -18.19
C LEU A 21 -3.33 4.86 -19.68
N SER A 22 -3.53 5.84 -20.57
CA SER A 22 -3.34 5.62 -22.00
C SER A 22 -1.89 5.23 -22.33
N ARG A 23 -0.90 5.84 -21.67
CA ARG A 23 0.52 5.51 -21.85
C ARG A 23 0.77 4.04 -21.48
N GLN A 24 0.33 3.63 -20.29
CA GLN A 24 0.50 2.27 -19.78
C GLN A 24 -0.18 1.20 -20.65
N GLN A 25 -1.31 1.53 -21.28
CA GLN A 25 -2.05 0.60 -22.14
C GLN A 25 -1.51 0.50 -23.57
N THR A 26 -0.76 1.49 -24.03
CA THR A 26 -0.36 1.61 -25.45
C THR A 26 1.14 1.45 -25.70
N LYS A 27 1.96 1.46 -24.64
CA LYS A 27 3.41 1.30 -24.73
C LYS A 27 3.85 -0.03 -24.17
N LEU A 28 4.99 -0.50 -24.68
CA LEU A 28 5.71 -1.64 -24.11
C LEU A 28 6.52 -1.15 -22.90
N GLU A 29 6.13 -1.61 -21.71
CA GLU A 29 6.87 -1.33 -20.47
C GLU A 29 7.89 -2.44 -20.21
N LEU A 30 9.18 -2.08 -20.21
CA LEU A 30 10.31 -3.01 -20.07
C LEU A 30 11.18 -2.73 -18.85
N ILE A 31 10.73 -1.84 -17.96
CA ILE A 31 11.44 -1.55 -16.72
C ILE A 31 11.23 -2.74 -15.78
N ALA A 32 12.32 -3.46 -15.46
CA ALA A 32 12.26 -4.73 -14.75
C ALA A 32 11.61 -4.66 -13.35
N SER A 33 11.63 -3.49 -12.72
CA SER A 33 11.05 -3.27 -11.39
C SER A 33 9.62 -2.73 -11.42
N GLU A 34 9.08 -2.37 -12.59
CA GLU A 34 7.69 -1.95 -12.73
C GLU A 34 6.78 -3.15 -12.94
N ASN A 35 5.52 -2.99 -12.53
CA ASN A 35 4.48 -4.00 -12.73
C ASN A 35 3.10 -3.35 -12.72
N PHE A 36 2.10 -4.03 -13.26
CA PHE A 36 0.70 -3.63 -13.21
C PHE A 36 -0.02 -4.42 -12.13
N VAL A 37 -0.46 -3.72 -11.08
CA VAL A 37 -1.26 -4.34 -10.01
C VAL A 37 -2.70 -4.58 -10.47
N SER A 38 -3.41 -5.48 -9.79
CA SER A 38 -4.83 -5.71 -10.06
C SER A 38 -5.70 -4.56 -9.58
N GLN A 39 -6.90 -4.43 -10.16
CA GLN A 39 -7.88 -3.43 -9.73
C GLN A 39 -8.22 -3.55 -8.23
N ALA A 40 -8.30 -4.77 -7.70
CA ALA A 40 -8.58 -5.00 -6.28
C ALA A 40 -7.50 -4.41 -5.35
N VAL A 41 -6.23 -4.38 -5.78
CA VAL A 41 -5.15 -3.72 -5.04
C VAL A 41 -5.33 -2.21 -5.06
N LEU A 42 -5.65 -1.63 -6.22
CA LEU A 42 -5.92 -0.18 -6.35
C LEU A 42 -7.10 0.25 -5.47
N ASP A 43 -8.19 -0.53 -5.47
CA ASP A 43 -9.37 -0.25 -4.67
C ASP A 43 -9.06 -0.25 -3.17
N ALA A 44 -8.23 -1.19 -2.70
CA ALA A 44 -7.81 -1.26 -1.30
C ALA A 44 -6.90 -0.07 -0.91
N VAL A 45 -5.93 0.29 -1.76
CA VAL A 45 -5.00 1.41 -1.52
C VAL A 45 -5.73 2.76 -1.49
N GLY A 46 -6.72 2.95 -2.36
CA GLY A 46 -7.55 4.16 -2.42
C GLY A 46 -8.74 4.18 -1.46
N SER A 47 -8.81 3.26 -0.49
CA SER A 47 -9.96 3.10 0.40
C SER A 47 -9.90 4.02 1.63
N VAL A 48 -10.99 3.99 2.43
CA VAL A 48 -11.12 4.73 3.69
C VAL A 48 -10.07 4.35 4.74
N LEU A 49 -9.32 3.25 4.57
CA LEU A 49 -8.22 2.88 5.46
C LEU A 49 -7.16 3.98 5.56
N THR A 50 -7.00 4.79 4.51
CA THR A 50 -6.08 5.95 4.49
C THR A 50 -6.36 6.97 5.60
N ASN A 51 -7.60 7.03 6.09
CA ASN A 51 -8.00 8.01 7.11
C ASN A 51 -7.56 7.61 8.53
N LYS A 52 -7.12 6.36 8.75
CA LYS A 52 -6.86 5.86 10.11
C LYS A 52 -5.40 5.98 10.50
N TYR A 53 -5.17 6.67 11.61
CA TYR A 53 -3.90 6.66 12.33
C TYR A 53 -3.86 5.48 13.31
N ALA A 54 -2.88 4.57 13.17
CA ALA A 54 -2.86 3.27 13.85
C ALA A 54 -1.46 2.86 14.35
N GLU A 55 -0.75 3.78 15.00
CA GLU A 55 0.57 3.49 15.60
C GLU A 55 0.54 2.32 16.58
N GLY A 56 1.63 1.55 16.59
CA GLY A 56 1.77 0.30 17.35
C GLY A 56 1.53 -0.93 16.47
N TYR A 57 1.21 -2.05 17.10
CA TYR A 57 0.93 -3.32 16.42
C TYR A 57 -0.51 -3.77 16.70
N PRO A 58 -1.09 -4.71 15.93
CA PRO A 58 -2.42 -5.23 16.20
C PRO A 58 -2.59 -5.68 17.65
N GLY A 59 -3.66 -5.24 18.32
CA GLY A 59 -3.92 -5.49 19.74
C GLY A 59 -3.03 -4.71 20.73
N ARG A 60 -2.07 -3.92 20.24
CA ARG A 60 -1.16 -3.06 21.04
C ARG A 60 -0.98 -1.70 20.36
N ARG A 61 -2.09 -0.99 20.19
CA ARG A 61 -2.14 0.34 19.55
C ARG A 61 -2.00 1.45 20.58
N TYR A 62 -1.42 2.57 20.16
CA TYR A 62 -1.38 3.80 20.97
C TYR A 62 -2.73 4.55 20.97
N TYR A 63 -3.57 4.31 19.95
CA TYR A 63 -4.86 4.98 19.77
C TYR A 63 -6.01 3.98 19.65
N GLY A 64 -7.21 4.42 20.06
CA GLY A 64 -8.45 3.66 19.88
C GLY A 64 -8.98 3.64 18.44
N GLY A 65 -10.05 2.86 18.22
CA GLY A 65 -10.77 2.75 16.94
C GLY A 65 -10.02 1.97 15.87
N CYS A 66 -9.11 1.06 16.25
CA CYS A 66 -8.26 0.33 15.33
C CYS A 66 -8.79 -1.09 15.00
N GLU A 67 -10.02 -1.40 15.38
CA GLU A 67 -10.58 -2.76 15.34
C GLU A 67 -10.48 -3.39 13.94
N TYR A 68 -10.77 -2.59 12.90
CA TYR A 68 -10.79 -3.08 11.52
C TYR A 68 -9.45 -2.96 10.80
N VAL A 69 -8.60 -1.98 11.14
CA VAL A 69 -7.24 -1.91 10.58
C VAL A 69 -6.36 -3.04 11.14
N ASP A 70 -6.61 -3.47 12.38
CA ASP A 70 -5.96 -4.63 12.99
C ASP A 70 -6.27 -5.92 12.23
N VAL A 71 -7.52 -6.08 11.75
CA VAL A 71 -7.90 -7.23 10.91
C VAL A 71 -7.09 -7.25 9.62
N VAL A 72 -6.97 -6.10 8.94
CA VAL A 72 -6.22 -5.99 7.67
C VAL A 72 -4.74 -6.27 7.89
N GLU A 73 -4.13 -5.65 8.90
CA GLU A 73 -2.70 -5.84 9.19
C GLU A 73 -2.39 -7.27 9.63
N HIS A 74 -3.25 -7.88 10.45
CA HIS A 74 -3.10 -9.28 10.86
C HIS A 74 -3.17 -10.24 9.67
N LEU A 75 -4.15 -10.06 8.77
CA LEU A 75 -4.26 -10.87 7.56
C LEU A 75 -3.04 -10.72 6.65
N ALA A 76 -2.49 -9.50 6.52
CA ALA A 76 -1.28 -9.27 5.74
C ALA A 76 -0.06 -10.01 6.34
N ILE A 77 0.11 -9.95 7.67
CA ILE A 77 1.19 -10.67 8.38
C ILE A 77 1.06 -12.18 8.17
N VAL A 78 -0.14 -12.75 8.37
CA VAL A 78 -0.38 -14.20 8.23
C VAL A 78 -0.10 -14.65 6.80
N ARG A 79 -0.60 -13.93 5.80
CA ARG A 79 -0.38 -14.25 4.38
C ARG A 79 1.08 -14.16 3.99
N LEU A 80 1.83 -13.18 4.50
CA LEU A 80 3.26 -13.04 4.20
C LEU A 80 4.06 -14.19 4.81
N LYS A 81 3.74 -14.56 6.06
CA LYS A 81 4.33 -15.73 6.71
C LYS A 81 4.06 -17.02 5.94
N GLU A 82 2.82 -17.23 5.49
CA GLU A 82 2.45 -18.40 4.68
C GLU A 82 3.18 -18.41 3.33
N LEU A 83 3.21 -17.27 2.63
CA LEU A 83 3.81 -17.14 1.30
C LEU A 83 5.31 -17.44 1.30
N PHE A 84 6.03 -17.01 2.33
CA PHE A 84 7.50 -17.15 2.40
C PHE A 84 7.98 -18.20 3.41
N GLY A 85 7.09 -18.90 4.10
CA GLY A 85 7.47 -19.85 5.16
C GLY A 85 8.18 -19.19 6.35
N ALA A 86 7.87 -17.93 6.65
CA ALA A 86 8.55 -17.16 7.68
C ALA A 86 7.91 -17.33 9.07
N GLU A 87 8.73 -17.32 10.13
CA GLU A 87 8.23 -17.34 11.51
C GLU A 87 7.58 -16.00 11.92
N HIS A 88 8.14 -14.89 11.44
CA HIS A 88 7.70 -13.53 11.73
C HIS A 88 7.65 -12.67 10.46
N ALA A 89 6.78 -11.67 10.45
CA ALA A 89 6.68 -10.68 9.39
C ALA A 89 6.26 -9.32 9.96
N ASN A 90 6.86 -8.25 9.45
CA ASN A 90 6.42 -6.87 9.66
C ASN A 90 6.02 -6.27 8.29
N VAL A 91 4.79 -5.75 8.21
CA VAL A 91 4.18 -5.23 6.97
C VAL A 91 4.00 -3.71 6.97
N GLN A 92 4.56 -3.01 7.97
CA GLN A 92 4.44 -1.55 8.13
C GLN A 92 5.45 -0.70 7.33
N PRO A 93 6.64 -1.19 6.89
CA PRO A 93 7.55 -0.36 6.10
C PRO A 93 6.90 0.17 4.81
N HIS A 94 6.98 1.49 4.59
CA HIS A 94 6.38 2.16 3.43
C HIS A 94 7.00 1.80 2.07
N SER A 95 8.24 1.33 2.04
CA SER A 95 8.96 0.94 0.82
C SER A 95 10.15 0.04 1.15
N GLY A 96 10.82 -0.48 0.13
CA GLY A 96 12.04 -1.28 0.34
C GLY A 96 13.16 -0.51 1.07
N ALA A 97 13.27 0.81 0.82
CA ALA A 97 14.28 1.63 1.48
C ALA A 97 14.03 1.77 2.99
N SER A 98 12.78 2.01 3.41
CA SER A 98 12.44 2.11 4.84
C SER A 98 12.54 0.76 5.55
N ALA A 99 12.26 -0.35 4.85
CA ALA A 99 12.46 -1.69 5.39
C ALA A 99 13.95 -1.96 5.71
N ASN A 100 14.85 -1.64 4.77
CA ASN A 100 16.30 -1.82 4.98
C ASN A 100 16.82 -0.96 6.14
N LEU A 101 16.40 0.31 6.21
CA LEU A 101 16.77 1.19 7.32
C LEU A 101 16.29 0.64 8.68
N ALA A 102 15.06 0.12 8.74
CA ALA A 102 14.53 -0.49 9.97
C ALA A 102 15.40 -1.67 10.44
N VAL A 103 15.87 -2.52 9.52
CA VAL A 103 16.79 -3.62 9.84
C VAL A 103 18.14 -3.10 10.34
N TYR A 104 18.71 -2.11 9.68
CA TYR A 104 20.00 -1.54 10.10
C TYR A 104 19.93 -0.95 11.52
N PHE A 105 18.91 -0.16 11.82
CA PHE A 105 18.70 0.40 13.17
C PHE A 105 18.39 -0.67 14.22
N ALA A 106 17.77 -1.79 13.84
CA ALA A 106 17.48 -2.87 14.77
C ALA A 106 18.71 -3.73 15.09
N MET A 107 19.63 -3.90 14.14
CA MET A 107 20.67 -4.95 14.21
C MET A 107 22.11 -4.44 14.28
N LEU A 108 22.40 -3.20 13.85
CA LEU A 108 23.76 -2.74 13.57
C LEU A 108 24.18 -1.47 14.33
N ASN A 109 23.62 -1.21 15.51
CA ASN A 109 24.01 -0.05 16.33
C ASN A 109 25.53 0.12 16.49
#